data_AF-A0A0N4WHP8-F1
#
_entry.id   AF-A0A0N4WHP8-F1
#
_cell.length_a   1.000
_cell.length_b   1.000
_cell.length_c   1.000
_cell.angle_alpha   90.00
_cell.angle_beta   90.00
_cell.angle_gamma   90.00
#
_symmetry.space_group_name_H-M   'P 1'
#
loop_
_entity.id
_entity.type
_entity.pdbx_description
1 polymer ?
#
loop_
_entity_poly.entity_id
_entity_poly.type
_entity_poly.pdbx_seq_one_letter_code
_entity_poly.pdbx_strand_id
1 'polypeptide(L)'
;MVDDEHLSKLIEERKDDGGSVSVVVQYSSKRTTHTKKFESQRRRIESMEYALQRFPYRKLVAYSDGVEPQRPCVFCKAQSAHFSDSCPIVQDARTRNQIIDGGKLCPFCLEQCADRCGLKKKECWYCVRVYNTPFEDLIPSERHHKALCPVPEAKEQMHIWLEYALHEWQGMERGNRWGGRECRGWPTPRSTTEWY
;
A
#
# COMPACT_ATOMS: atom_id res chain seq x y z
N MET A 1 -24.30 -17.83 24.61
CA MET A 1 -24.51 -18.08 26.05
C MET A 1 -24.12 -19.55 26.25
N VAL A 2 -22.82 -19.82 26.27
CA VAL A 2 -21.93 -19.94 27.45
C VAL A 2 -22.18 -21.26 28.17
N ASP A 3 -21.46 -22.28 27.72
CA ASP A 3 -21.24 -23.58 28.34
C ASP A 3 -19.86 -23.55 29.01
N ASP A 4 -19.81 -22.81 30.12
CA ASP A 4 -18.70 -22.65 31.06
C ASP A 4 -18.71 -23.78 32.11
N GLU A 5 -18.46 -25.01 31.68
CA GLU A 5 -18.34 -26.15 32.62
C GLU A 5 -17.11 -26.99 32.30
N HIS A 6 -15.93 -26.36 32.29
CA HIS A 6 -14.66 -27.07 32.45
C HIS A 6 -13.63 -26.35 33.31
N LEU A 7 -14.06 -25.35 34.09
CA LEU A 7 -13.23 -24.66 35.06
C LEU A 7 -13.56 -25.12 36.48
N SER A 8 -13.22 -26.36 36.81
CA SER A 8 -13.12 -26.81 38.21
C SER A 8 -12.33 -28.11 38.26
N LYS A 9 -11.00 -28.01 38.30
CA LYS A 9 -10.13 -28.98 38.98
C LYS A 9 -8.72 -28.43 39.10
N LEU A 10 -8.19 -28.54 40.33
CA LEU A 10 -6.86 -28.14 40.83
C LEU A 10 -6.81 -26.83 41.61
N ILE A 11 -7.58 -26.78 42.70
CA ILE A 11 -7.07 -26.26 43.97
C ILE A 11 -7.12 -27.46 44.93
N GLU A 12 -5.99 -28.15 45.11
CA GLU A 12 -5.75 -28.91 46.34
C GLU A 12 -4.98 -27.97 47.27
N GLU A 13 -5.63 -27.57 48.35
CA GLU A 13 -5.00 -26.86 49.45
C GLU A 13 -3.97 -27.78 50.12
N ARG A 14 -2.74 -27.31 50.18
CA ARG A 14 -1.64 -27.94 50.93
C ARG A 14 -1.94 -27.90 52.44
N LYS A 15 -1.67 -29.01 53.12
CA LYS A 15 -1.05 -28.92 54.45
C LYS A 15 0.45 -28.72 54.26
N ASP A 16 0.97 -27.89 55.14
CA ASP A 16 2.28 -27.24 55.16
C ASP A 16 3.46 -28.22 55.16
N ASP A 17 4.64 -27.67 54.82
CA ASP A 17 6.01 -28.09 55.19
C ASP A 17 7.00 -27.90 54.03
N GLY A 18 7.60 -26.71 53.99
CA GLY A 18 9.01 -26.50 53.63
C GLY A 18 9.47 -26.87 52.21
N GLY A 19 9.43 -25.90 51.29
CA GLY A 19 10.23 -25.95 50.07
C GLY A 19 9.75 -24.98 49.00
N SER A 20 10.53 -23.91 48.75
CA SER A 20 10.29 -23.01 47.62
C SER A 20 10.62 -23.72 46.30
N VAL A 21 9.65 -24.45 45.77
CA VAL A 21 9.72 -24.93 44.39
C VAL A 21 9.24 -23.79 43.49
N SER A 22 10.17 -23.03 42.94
CA SER A 22 9.89 -22.12 41.83
C SER A 22 9.53 -22.96 40.60
N VAL A 23 8.24 -23.26 40.44
CA VAL A 23 7.74 -23.82 39.18
C VAL A 23 7.77 -22.69 38.17
N VAL A 24 8.88 -22.62 37.42
CA VAL A 24 8.96 -21.82 36.21
C VAL A 24 8.04 -22.50 35.20
N VAL A 25 6.77 -22.06 35.18
CA VAL A 25 5.82 -22.45 34.15
C VAL A 25 6.36 -21.87 32.84
N GLN A 26 7.09 -22.69 32.09
CA GLN A 26 7.42 -22.41 30.69
C GLN A 26 6.12 -22.51 29.88
N TYR A 27 5.28 -21.48 29.98
CA TYR A 27 4.03 -21.40 29.24
C TYR A 27 4.38 -21.20 27.76
N SER A 28 4.24 -22.29 27.02
CA SER A 28 4.33 -22.44 25.57
C SER A 28 4.39 -21.14 24.75
N SER A 29 5.60 -20.77 24.33
CA SER A 29 5.92 -19.66 23.42
C SER A 29 5.17 -19.68 22.06
N LYS A 30 4.35 -20.70 21.78
CA LYS A 30 3.62 -20.91 20.51
C LYS A 30 2.23 -20.25 20.49
N ARG A 31 1.57 -20.08 21.65
CA ARG A 31 0.21 -19.49 21.71
C ARG A 31 0.24 -17.97 21.59
N THR A 32 1.24 -17.34 22.19
CA THR A 32 1.45 -15.88 22.19
C THR A 32 2.00 -15.33 20.87
N THR A 33 2.71 -16.14 20.09
CA THR A 33 3.22 -15.75 18.76
C THR A 33 2.11 -15.77 17.71
N HIS A 34 1.17 -16.73 17.82
CA HIS A 34 0.03 -16.82 16.91
C HIS A 34 -0.93 -15.64 17.04
N THR A 35 -1.20 -15.19 18.28
CA THR A 35 -2.06 -14.01 18.51
C THR A 35 -1.42 -12.73 18.00
N LYS A 36 -0.11 -12.54 18.25
CA LYS A 36 0.65 -11.38 17.75
C LYS A 36 0.68 -11.31 16.22
N LYS A 37 0.90 -12.43 15.53
CA LYS A 37 0.90 -12.48 14.06
C LYS A 37 -0.47 -12.10 13.49
N PHE A 38 -1.54 -12.62 14.09
CA PHE A 38 -2.91 -12.32 13.70
C PHE A 38 -3.26 -10.84 13.88
N GLU A 39 -2.92 -10.26 15.04
CA GLU A 39 -3.11 -8.83 15.30
C GLU A 39 -2.30 -7.95 14.34
N SER A 40 -1.06 -8.34 14.04
CA SER A 40 -0.21 -7.63 13.08
C SER A 40 -0.83 -7.62 11.68
N GLN A 41 -1.40 -8.75 11.24
CA GLN A 41 -2.06 -8.83 9.93
C GLN A 41 -3.32 -7.97 9.90
N ARG A 42 -4.13 -7.99 10.98
CA ARG A 42 -5.33 -7.14 11.07
C ARG A 42 -4.96 -5.66 11.01
N ARG A 43 -3.96 -5.22 11.78
CA ARG A 43 -3.46 -3.84 11.75
C ARG A 43 -2.93 -3.44 10.36
N ARG A 44 -2.28 -4.35 9.65
CA ARG A 44 -1.83 -4.13 8.27
C ARG A 44 -3.00 -3.86 7.34
N ILE A 45 -4.05 -4.69 7.40
CA ILE A 45 -5.28 -4.51 6.60
C ILE A 45 -5.95 -3.19 6.92
N GLU A 46 -6.17 -2.89 8.22
CA GLU A 46 -6.74 -1.62 8.68
C GLU A 46 -5.94 -0.41 8.14
N SER A 47 -4.61 -0.51 8.15
CA SER A 47 -3.72 0.53 7.62
C SER A 47 -3.85 0.69 6.10
N MET A 48 -3.96 -0.42 5.35
CA MET A 48 -4.16 -0.40 3.91
C MET A 48 -5.50 0.21 3.52
N GLU A 49 -6.59 -0.16 4.22
CA GLU A 49 -7.92 0.43 4.02
C GLU A 49 -7.92 1.93 4.31
N TYR A 50 -7.30 2.33 5.42
CA TYR A 50 -7.17 3.75 5.79
C TYR A 50 -6.40 4.55 4.73
N ALA A 51 -5.30 4.00 4.23
CA ALA A 51 -4.49 4.63 3.19
C ALA A 51 -5.24 4.71 1.85
N LEU A 52 -6.00 3.68 1.47
CA LEU A 52 -6.85 3.67 0.26
C LEU A 52 -7.92 4.75 0.29
N GLN A 53 -8.57 4.97 1.44
CA GLN A 53 -9.57 6.04 1.60
C GLN A 53 -9.00 7.44 1.35
N ARG A 54 -7.71 7.65 1.61
CA ARG A 54 -7.02 8.94 1.50
C ARG A 54 -6.08 9.01 0.29
N PHE A 55 -6.15 8.02 -0.58
CA PHE A 55 -5.19 7.89 -1.67
C PHE A 55 -5.32 9.05 -2.66
N PRO A 56 -4.19 9.62 -3.13
CA PRO A 56 -4.22 10.86 -3.89
C PRO A 56 -4.50 10.59 -5.38
N TYR A 57 -5.75 10.30 -5.71
CA TYR A 57 -6.16 10.10 -7.10
C TYR A 57 -6.03 11.39 -7.93
N ARG A 58 -5.65 11.23 -9.19
CA ARG A 58 -5.52 12.34 -10.13
C ARG A 58 -6.91 12.75 -10.60
N LYS A 59 -7.23 14.03 -10.41
CA LYS A 59 -8.48 14.62 -10.91
C LYS A 59 -8.33 14.93 -12.40
N LEU A 60 -8.94 14.10 -13.24
CA LEU A 60 -9.00 14.27 -14.69
C LEU A 60 -10.22 15.11 -15.06
N VAL A 61 -10.01 16.27 -15.67
CA VAL A 61 -11.10 17.19 -16.03
C VAL A 61 -10.80 17.90 -17.34
N ALA A 62 -11.84 18.12 -18.14
CA ALA A 62 -11.72 18.87 -19.39
C ALA A 62 -11.40 20.35 -19.13
N TYR A 63 -11.98 20.91 -18.05
CA TYR A 63 -11.88 22.30 -17.65
C TYR A 63 -11.45 22.44 -16.18
N SER A 64 -10.62 23.44 -15.86
CA SER A 64 -10.22 23.79 -14.49
C SER A 64 -10.26 25.30 -14.31
N ASP A 65 -10.75 25.75 -13.17
CA ASP A 65 -10.70 27.16 -12.80
C ASP A 65 -9.26 27.58 -12.50
N GLY A 66 -8.92 28.83 -12.82
CA GLY A 66 -7.61 29.43 -12.51
C GLY A 66 -6.45 28.92 -13.38
N VAL A 67 -6.74 28.30 -14.53
CA VAL A 67 -5.70 27.97 -15.53
C VAL A 67 -5.20 29.27 -16.17
N GLU A 68 -3.89 29.44 -16.20
CA GLU A 68 -3.27 30.64 -16.78
C GLU A 68 -3.64 30.78 -18.27
N PRO A 69 -4.13 31.95 -18.71
CA PRO A 69 -4.40 32.19 -20.12
C PRO A 69 -3.16 31.91 -20.97
N GLN A 70 -3.38 31.27 -22.13
CA GLN A 70 -2.36 30.98 -23.15
C GLN A 70 -1.32 29.91 -22.81
N ARG A 71 -1.32 29.29 -21.62
CA ARG A 71 -0.51 28.08 -21.39
C ARG A 71 -1.23 26.85 -21.93
N PRO A 72 -0.73 26.19 -23.00
CA PRO A 72 -1.32 24.96 -23.47
C PRO A 72 -0.97 23.80 -22.53
N CYS A 73 -1.87 22.82 -22.45
CA CYS A 73 -1.56 21.54 -21.83
C CYS A 73 -0.35 20.91 -22.54
N VAL A 74 0.67 20.50 -21.78
CA VAL A 74 1.90 19.94 -22.38
C VAL A 74 1.63 18.63 -23.13
N PHE A 75 0.58 17.90 -22.74
CA PHE A 75 0.25 16.58 -23.28
C PHE A 75 -0.69 16.66 -24.49
N CYS A 76 -1.89 17.22 -24.34
CA CYS A 76 -2.89 17.26 -25.41
C CYS A 76 -2.94 18.59 -26.20
N LYS A 77 -2.12 19.58 -25.82
CA LYS A 77 -2.01 20.90 -26.46
C LYS A 77 -3.27 21.77 -26.42
N ALA A 78 -4.32 21.35 -25.73
CA ALA A 78 -5.51 22.18 -25.49
C ALA A 78 -5.12 23.49 -24.77
N GLN A 79 -5.59 24.63 -25.27
CA GLN A 79 -5.25 25.95 -24.75
C GLN A 79 -6.14 26.31 -23.56
N SER A 80 -5.53 26.72 -22.44
CA SER A 80 -6.20 27.31 -21.25
C SER A 80 -7.39 26.52 -20.69
N ALA A 81 -7.52 25.23 -21.01
CA ALA A 81 -8.66 24.42 -20.61
C ALA A 81 -8.44 23.79 -19.23
N HIS A 82 -7.30 23.11 -19.03
CA HIS A 82 -6.98 22.40 -17.80
C HIS A 82 -5.47 22.45 -17.50
N PHE A 83 -5.11 22.23 -16.25
CA PHE A 83 -3.71 22.00 -15.88
C PHE A 83 -3.21 20.69 -16.49
N SER A 84 -1.96 20.64 -16.95
CA SER A 84 -1.36 19.43 -17.54
C SER A 84 -1.54 18.17 -16.68
N ASP A 85 -1.41 18.30 -15.36
CA ASP A 85 -1.63 17.19 -14.40
C ASP A 85 -3.05 16.60 -14.48
N SER A 86 -4.05 17.42 -14.81
CA SER A 86 -5.46 17.07 -14.93
C SER A 86 -5.89 16.65 -16.34
N CYS A 87 -4.95 16.48 -17.27
CA CYS A 87 -5.27 16.17 -18.68
C CYS A 87 -6.09 14.88 -18.82
N PRO A 88 -7.33 14.93 -19.36
CA PRO A 88 -8.18 13.76 -19.51
C PRO A 88 -7.88 12.95 -20.77
N ILE A 89 -7.12 13.50 -21.71
CA ILE A 89 -6.78 12.86 -22.99
C ILE A 89 -5.58 11.93 -22.84
N VAL A 90 -4.51 12.41 -22.21
CA VAL A 90 -3.31 11.62 -21.92
C VAL A 90 -3.30 11.32 -20.44
N GLN A 91 -3.78 10.14 -20.05
CA GLN A 91 -3.98 9.79 -18.65
C GLN A 91 -2.80 9.03 -18.05
N ASP A 92 -2.24 8.08 -18.80
CA ASP A 92 -1.18 7.16 -18.38
C ASP A 92 0.18 7.86 -18.21
N ALA A 93 0.86 7.59 -17.09
CA ALA A 93 2.15 8.16 -16.75
C ALA A 93 3.24 7.77 -17.74
N ARG A 94 3.21 6.54 -18.29
CA ARG A 94 4.24 6.11 -19.25
C ARG A 94 4.19 6.96 -20.52
N THR A 95 3.02 7.14 -21.10
CA THR A 95 2.77 7.98 -22.28
C THR A 95 3.12 9.44 -21.98
N ARG A 96 2.79 9.94 -20.79
CA ARG A 96 3.18 11.29 -20.37
C ARG A 96 4.70 11.46 -20.35
N ASN A 97 5.44 10.50 -19.80
CA ASN A 97 6.91 10.54 -19.79
C ASN A 97 7.48 10.50 -21.22
N GLN A 98 6.95 9.62 -22.09
CA GLN A 98 7.37 9.57 -23.50
C GLN A 98 7.16 10.91 -24.24
N ILE A 99 6.08 11.63 -23.97
CA ILE A 99 5.83 12.96 -24.55
C ILE A 99 6.88 13.97 -24.06
N ILE A 100 7.23 13.94 -22.77
CA ILE A 100 8.25 14.83 -22.20
C ILE A 100 9.62 14.54 -22.79
N ASP A 101 10.01 13.26 -22.86
CA ASP A 101 11.29 12.82 -23.40
C ASP A 101 11.40 13.16 -24.89
N GLY A 102 10.39 12.80 -25.68
CA GLY A 102 10.34 13.09 -27.12
C GLY A 102 10.28 14.60 -27.43
N GLY A 103 9.64 15.38 -26.56
CA GLY A 103 9.60 16.84 -26.62
C GLY A 103 10.85 17.54 -26.11
N LYS A 104 11.83 16.79 -25.56
CA LYS A 104 13.02 17.31 -24.88
C LYS A 104 12.68 18.33 -23.81
N LEU A 105 11.60 18.08 -23.07
CA LEU A 105 11.15 18.93 -21.97
C LEU A 105 11.76 18.47 -20.66
N CYS A 106 11.93 19.39 -19.72
CA CYS A 106 12.45 19.04 -18.41
C CYS A 106 11.41 18.23 -17.61
N PRO A 107 11.77 17.06 -17.05
CA PRO A 107 10.84 16.22 -16.30
C PRO A 107 10.42 16.82 -14.95
N PHE A 108 11.07 17.90 -14.51
CA PHE A 108 10.78 18.58 -13.23
C PHE A 108 9.87 19.80 -13.37
N CYS A 109 9.91 20.51 -14.49
CA CYS A 109 9.08 21.71 -14.73
C CYS A 109 8.16 21.63 -15.95
N LEU A 110 8.30 20.58 -16.77
CA LEU A 110 7.55 20.38 -18.03
C LEU A 110 7.78 21.45 -19.10
N GLU A 111 8.83 22.26 -18.93
CA GLU A 111 9.22 23.33 -19.86
C GLU A 111 10.64 23.06 -20.38
N GLN A 112 11.06 23.81 -21.39
CA GLN A 112 12.46 23.84 -21.82
C GLN A 112 13.24 24.71 -20.84
N CYS A 113 13.97 24.09 -19.93
CA CYS A 113 14.92 24.80 -19.07
C CYS A 113 16.33 24.24 -19.30
N ALA A 114 17.34 25.08 -19.09
CA ALA A 114 18.74 24.64 -19.09
C ALA A 114 19.02 23.63 -17.95
N ASP A 115 20.25 23.15 -17.86
CA ASP A 115 20.69 22.06 -16.95
C ASP A 115 20.39 22.31 -15.46
N ARG A 116 20.13 23.56 -15.05
CA ARG A 116 19.79 23.95 -13.68
C ARG A 116 18.31 24.29 -13.54
N CYS A 117 17.46 23.26 -13.48
CA CYS A 117 16.05 23.43 -13.15
C CYS A 117 15.87 23.72 -11.63
N GLY A 118 15.33 24.88 -11.28
CA GLY A 118 15.00 25.23 -9.89
C GLY A 118 13.98 24.29 -9.23
N LEU A 119 13.14 23.63 -10.04
CA LEU A 119 12.13 22.68 -9.55
C LEU A 119 12.66 21.26 -9.35
N LYS A 120 13.92 20.97 -9.69
CA LYS A 120 14.55 19.65 -9.47
C LYS A 120 14.50 19.22 -8.00
N LYS A 121 14.50 20.18 -7.07
CA LYS A 121 14.41 19.95 -5.62
C LYS A 121 12.98 19.93 -5.07
N LYS A 122 11.96 20.17 -5.89
CA LYS A 122 10.55 20.11 -5.47
C LYS A 122 10.08 18.66 -5.37
N GLU A 123 9.41 18.31 -4.28
CA GLU A 123 8.86 16.97 -4.10
C GLU A 123 7.54 16.80 -4.88
N CYS A 124 7.27 15.57 -5.32
CA CYS A 124 6.02 15.23 -5.98
C CYS A 124 4.89 15.15 -4.93
N TRP A 125 3.83 15.92 -5.14
CA TRP A 125 2.69 15.96 -4.22
C TRP A 125 2.04 14.58 -3.99
N TYR A 126 1.95 13.75 -5.05
CA TYR A 126 1.39 12.41 -4.96
C TYR A 126 2.29 11.47 -4.13
N CYS A 127 3.60 11.50 -4.37
CA CYS A 127 4.54 10.65 -3.64
C CYS A 127 4.59 11.00 -2.15
N VAL A 128 4.64 12.30 -1.81
CA VAL A 128 4.61 12.77 -0.41
C VAL A 128 3.38 12.26 0.35
N ARG A 129 2.24 12.10 -0.33
CA ARG A 129 1.00 11.60 0.27
C ARG A 129 0.98 10.09 0.51
N VAL A 130 1.80 9.34 -0.21
CA VAL A 130 1.88 7.88 -0.14
C VAL A 130 3.09 7.40 0.66
N TYR A 131 4.06 8.29 0.90
CA TYR A 131 5.22 8.02 1.75
C TYR A 131 4.80 7.61 3.17
N ASN A 132 5.52 6.65 3.77
CA ASN A 132 5.19 6.06 5.08
C ASN A 132 3.78 5.42 5.15
N THR A 133 3.27 4.90 4.04
CA THR A 133 2.05 4.09 4.01
C THR A 133 2.37 2.68 3.53
N PRO A 134 1.46 1.71 3.69
CA PRO A 134 1.63 0.37 3.12
C PRO A 134 1.80 0.33 1.59
N PHE A 135 1.65 1.47 0.91
CA PHE A 135 1.75 1.62 -0.54
C PHE A 135 3.00 2.38 -0.99
N GLU A 136 3.97 2.58 -0.11
CA GLU A 136 5.22 3.30 -0.40
C GLU A 136 5.99 2.70 -1.58
N ASP A 137 5.90 1.39 -1.80
CA ASP A 137 6.54 0.69 -2.93
C ASP A 137 6.03 1.16 -4.31
N LEU A 138 4.92 1.90 -4.37
CA LEU A 138 4.42 2.52 -5.61
C LEU A 138 5.17 3.80 -5.99
N ILE A 139 5.97 4.36 -5.08
CA ILE A 139 6.71 5.60 -5.32
C ILE A 139 7.87 5.30 -6.28
N PRO A 140 7.96 5.99 -7.44
CA PRO A 140 9.11 5.87 -8.32
C PRO A 140 10.41 6.28 -7.62
N SER A 141 11.51 5.59 -7.92
CA SER A 141 12.84 5.92 -7.39
C SER A 141 13.31 7.31 -7.81
N GLU A 142 12.99 7.71 -9.04
CA GLU A 142 13.40 8.98 -9.60
C GLU A 142 12.43 10.11 -9.26
N ARG A 143 13.03 11.28 -9.01
CA ARG A 143 12.28 12.51 -8.82
C ARG A 143 11.62 12.95 -10.13
N HIS A 144 10.41 13.50 -10.03
CA HIS A 144 9.62 13.86 -11.19
C HIS A 144 8.61 14.97 -10.86
N HIS A 145 8.12 15.65 -11.88
CA HIS A 145 6.97 16.53 -11.77
C HIS A 145 5.70 15.71 -11.51
N LYS A 146 4.79 16.21 -10.66
CA LYS A 146 3.57 15.50 -10.25
C LYS A 146 2.71 14.97 -11.42
N ALA A 147 2.67 15.69 -12.53
CA ALA A 147 1.93 15.29 -13.72
C ALA A 147 2.44 14.00 -14.37
N LEU A 148 3.70 13.61 -14.10
CA LEU A 148 4.35 12.41 -14.61
C LEU A 148 4.29 11.25 -13.62
N CYS A 149 3.73 11.46 -12.44
CA CYS A 149 3.71 10.48 -11.37
C CYS A 149 2.77 9.30 -11.71
N PRO A 150 3.19 8.03 -11.60
CA PRO A 150 2.32 6.88 -11.82
C PRO A 150 1.47 6.54 -10.59
N VAL A 151 1.82 7.03 -9.39
CA VAL A 151 1.11 6.73 -8.14
C VAL A 151 -0.41 6.89 -8.25
N PRO A 152 -0.96 7.98 -8.83
CA PRO A 152 -2.42 8.16 -8.89
C PRO A 152 -3.16 7.15 -9.75
N GLU A 153 -2.44 6.42 -10.61
CA GLU A 153 -2.98 5.41 -11.53
C GLU A 153 -2.96 4.01 -10.90
N ALA A 154 -2.23 3.81 -9.81
CA ALA A 154 -2.03 2.50 -9.17
C ALA A 154 -3.24 1.99 -8.35
N LYS A 155 -4.43 2.55 -8.56
CA LYS A 155 -5.66 2.21 -7.82
C LYS A 155 -5.91 0.71 -7.80
N GLU A 156 -5.89 0.09 -8.97
CA GLU A 156 -6.19 -1.34 -9.13
C GLU A 156 -5.14 -2.21 -8.45
N GLN A 157 -3.86 -1.85 -8.58
CA GLN A 157 -2.76 -2.55 -7.92
C GLN A 157 -2.92 -2.58 -6.40
N MET A 158 -3.38 -1.46 -5.81
CA MET A 158 -3.62 -1.37 -4.37
C MET A 158 -4.81 -2.20 -3.90
N HIS A 159 -5.91 -2.22 -4.67
CA HIS A 159 -7.05 -3.07 -4.36
C HIS A 159 -6.65 -4.55 -4.39
N ILE A 160 -5.88 -4.96 -5.41
CA ILE A 160 -5.31 -6.30 -5.50
C ILE A 160 -4.47 -6.63 -4.25
N TRP A 161 -3.60 -5.72 -3.80
CA TRP A 161 -2.80 -5.96 -2.59
C TRP A 161 -3.67 -6.10 -1.33
N LEU A 162 -4.72 -5.29 -1.18
CA LEU A 162 -5.65 -5.39 -0.07
C LEU A 162 -6.41 -6.72 -0.10
N GLU A 163 -6.88 -7.15 -1.27
CA GLU A 163 -7.55 -8.44 -1.46
C GLU A 163 -6.64 -9.61 -1.08
N TYR A 164 -5.37 -9.59 -1.50
CA TYR A 164 -4.40 -10.60 -1.07
C TYR A 164 -4.21 -10.61 0.45
N ALA A 165 -4.08 -9.45 1.09
CA ALA A 165 -3.93 -9.35 2.54
C ALA A 165 -5.16 -9.90 3.29
N LEU A 166 -6.37 -9.59 2.81
CA LEU A 166 -7.64 -10.11 3.33
C LEU A 166 -7.74 -11.63 3.17
N HIS A 167 -7.38 -12.15 1.99
CA HIS A 167 -7.40 -13.59 1.75
C HIS A 167 -6.41 -14.34 2.65
N GLU A 168 -5.21 -13.79 2.84
CA GLU A 168 -4.22 -14.32 3.77
C GLU A 168 -4.77 -14.37 5.19
N TRP A 169 -5.43 -13.29 5.64
CA TRP A 169 -6.04 -13.20 6.97
C TRP A 169 -7.16 -14.22 7.17
N GLN A 170 -8.05 -14.40 6.19
CA GLN A 170 -9.09 -15.44 6.23
C GLN A 170 -8.52 -16.85 6.25
N GLY A 171 -7.39 -17.07 5.57
CA GLY A 171 -6.62 -18.32 5.64
C GLY A 171 -6.14 -18.60 7.07
N MET A 172 -5.61 -17.58 7.75
CA MET A 172 -5.19 -17.68 9.16
C MET A 172 -6.37 -17.96 10.09
N GLU A 173 -7.52 -17.31 9.90
CA GLU A 173 -8.73 -17.57 10.70
C GLU A 173 -9.23 -19.01 10.55
N ARG A 174 -9.27 -19.52 9.31
CA ARG A 174 -9.69 -20.91 9.04
C ARG A 174 -8.68 -21.91 9.60
N GLY A 175 -7.38 -21.69 9.42
CA GLY A 175 -6.33 -22.54 10.00
C GLY A 175 -6.37 -22.60 11.53
N ASN A 176 -6.80 -21.51 12.19
CA ASN A 176 -7.01 -21.47 13.63
C ASN A 176 -8.28 -22.18 14.10
N ARG A 177 -9.34 -22.21 13.27
CA ARG A 177 -10.60 -22.88 13.60
C ARG A 177 -10.48 -24.41 13.57
N TRP A 178 -9.54 -24.95 12.81
CA TRP A 178 -9.27 -26.38 12.70
C TRP A 178 -7.88 -26.68 13.27
N GLY A 179 -7.76 -26.71 14.60
CA GLY A 179 -6.48 -26.92 15.30
C GLY A 179 -5.58 -27.97 14.63
N GLY A 180 -4.50 -27.50 14.01
CA GLY A 180 -3.31 -28.30 13.69
C GLY A 180 -3.50 -29.50 12.77
N ARG A 181 -4.24 -29.39 11.65
CA ARG A 181 -4.07 -30.33 10.53
C ARG A 181 -3.43 -29.61 9.33
N GLU A 182 -2.22 -30.03 9.00
CA GLU A 182 -1.42 -29.59 7.86
C GLU A 182 -2.28 -29.46 6.60
N CYS A 183 -2.38 -28.25 6.06
CA CYS A 183 -2.93 -28.04 4.74
C CYS A 183 -1.93 -28.55 3.71
N ARG A 184 -2.12 -29.79 3.23
CA ARG A 184 -1.48 -30.25 2.00
C ARG A 184 -2.08 -29.50 0.81
N GLY A 185 -1.20 -28.79 0.10
CA GLY A 185 -1.33 -28.50 -1.33
C GLY A 185 -2.36 -27.44 -1.72
N TRP A 186 -1.90 -26.21 -1.88
CA TRP A 186 -2.40 -25.36 -2.97
C TRP A 186 -1.25 -25.09 -3.93
N PRO A 187 -1.45 -25.24 -5.25
CA PRO A 187 -0.39 -25.05 -6.22
C PRO A 187 0.01 -23.57 -6.24
N THR A 188 1.27 -23.29 -5.92
CA THR A 188 1.89 -22.01 -6.24
C THR A 188 1.81 -21.79 -7.75
N PRO A 189 1.37 -20.62 -8.25
CA PRO A 189 1.51 -20.30 -9.65
C PRO A 189 2.99 -20.37 -10.02
N ARG A 190 3.31 -21.13 -11.07
CA ARG A 190 4.65 -21.14 -11.66
C ARG A 190 5.04 -19.70 -11.99
N SER A 191 6.25 -19.32 -11.63
CA SER A 191 6.89 -18.12 -12.15
C SER A 191 6.97 -18.22 -13.68
N THR A 192 6.17 -17.44 -14.38
CA THR A 192 6.47 -17.11 -15.78
C THR A 192 7.42 -15.93 -15.76
N THR A 193 8.70 -16.25 -15.63
CA THR A 193 9.76 -15.44 -16.20
C THR A 193 9.59 -15.50 -17.71
N GLU A 194 9.08 -14.44 -18.34
CA GLU A 194 9.31 -14.09 -19.74
C GLU A 194 8.61 -12.76 -20.05
N TRP A 195 9.39 -11.68 -19.98
CA TRP A 195 9.08 -10.44 -20.69
C TRP A 195 10.27 -10.15 -21.60
N TYR A 196 10.05 -10.35 -22.90
CA TYR A 196 10.70 -9.59 -23.97
C TYR A 196 9.76 -8.45 -24.35
#